data_AF-A0A3M0ZHJ2-F1
#
_entry.id   AF-A0A3M0ZHJ2-F1
#
_cell.length_a   1.000
_cell.length_b   1.000
_cell.length_c   1.000
_cell.angle_alpha   90.00
_cell.angle_beta   90.00
_cell.angle_gamma   90.00
#
_symmetry.space_group_name_H-M   'P 1'
#
loop_
_entity.id
_entity.type
_entity.pdbx_description
1 polymer ?
#
loop_
_entity_poly.entity_id
_entity_poly.type
_entity_poly.pdbx_seq_one_letter_code
_entity_poly.pdbx_strand_id
1 'polypeptide(L)'
;MGWRRGRQVAAGEGKGGGLPVRSGFEPAVAGKRAECDGGGPVPGTLWAARLEFRGTLTGEYIDHGDPPWRWYRMVDLTLKPEGYEHDSVWCESENIFLIDEAGGEGRPPGPGRRPPAEGEE
;
A
#
# COMPACT_ATOMS: atom_id res chain seq x y z
N MET A 1 24.49 -6.53 32.30
CA MET A 1 24.29 -7.24 31.02
C MET A 1 23.17 -8.26 31.23
N GLY A 2 22.18 -8.32 30.34
CA GLY A 2 21.27 -9.46 30.24
C GLY A 2 19.82 -9.26 30.70
N TRP A 3 19.05 -8.40 30.03
CA TRP A 3 17.61 -8.58 29.97
C TRP A 3 17.29 -9.44 28.75
N ARG A 4 16.81 -10.68 28.95
CA ARG A 4 16.02 -11.41 27.94
C ARG A 4 14.82 -12.05 28.61
N ARG A 5 13.72 -11.29 28.68
CA ARG A 5 12.36 -11.83 28.62
C ARG A 5 12.04 -11.98 27.13
N GLY A 6 11.62 -13.13 26.68
CA GLY A 6 10.20 -13.29 26.38
C GLY A 6 10.03 -14.48 25.44
N ARG A 7 9.14 -15.36 25.86
CA ARG A 7 8.65 -16.58 25.22
C ARG A 7 7.72 -16.22 24.04
N GLN A 8 7.44 -17.23 23.21
CA GLN A 8 6.24 -17.43 22.35
C GLN A 8 6.45 -17.07 20.86
N VAL A 9 6.04 -17.85 19.84
CA VAL A 9 5.17 -19.04 19.71
C VAL A 9 5.62 -19.83 18.46
N ALA A 10 5.39 -21.14 18.48
CA ALA A 10 5.44 -22.01 17.31
C ALA A 10 4.24 -21.75 16.37
N ALA A 11 4.47 -21.89 15.07
CA ALA A 11 3.44 -22.21 14.08
C ALA A 11 4.08 -23.01 12.92
N GLY A 12 4.23 -24.33 13.13
CA GLY A 12 3.94 -25.29 12.06
C GLY A 12 2.46 -25.67 12.20
N GLU A 13 1.70 -26.13 11.20
CA GLU A 13 2.06 -26.83 9.96
C GLU A 13 0.78 -26.94 9.10
N GLY A 14 0.89 -26.93 7.76
CA GLY A 14 -0.25 -27.16 6.84
C GLY A 14 0.18 -27.25 5.36
N LYS A 15 0.08 -28.45 4.78
CA LYS A 15 0.67 -28.91 3.51
C LYS A 15 0.29 -28.12 2.24
N GLY A 16 1.32 -27.68 1.54
CA GLY A 16 1.38 -27.28 0.13
C GLY A 16 2.77 -26.70 -0.12
N GLY A 17 3.37 -26.84 -1.29
CA GLY A 17 4.68 -26.24 -1.60
C GLY A 17 4.64 -24.72 -1.69
N GLY A 18 4.19 -24.05 -0.63
CA GLY A 18 4.10 -22.60 -0.51
C GLY A 18 5.37 -22.04 0.10
N LEU A 19 5.81 -20.90 -0.42
CA LEU A 19 6.83 -20.08 0.22
C LEU A 19 6.45 -19.79 1.69
N PRO A 20 7.42 -19.62 2.61
CA PRO A 20 7.10 -19.24 3.98
C PRO A 20 6.27 -17.96 3.98
N VAL A 21 5.14 -17.99 4.70
CA VAL A 21 4.21 -16.85 4.81
C VAL A 21 4.24 -16.33 6.24
N ARG A 22 4.43 -15.01 6.41
CA ARG A 22 4.31 -14.35 7.72
C ARG A 22 3.34 -13.18 7.62
N SER A 23 2.27 -13.19 8.39
CA SER A 23 1.36 -12.06 8.48
C SER A 23 1.61 -11.22 9.72
N GLY A 24 1.23 -9.95 9.66
CA GLY A 24 1.34 -9.03 10.79
C GLY A 24 0.56 -7.73 10.57
N PHE A 25 0.82 -6.77 11.46
CA PHE A 25 0.17 -5.47 11.44
C PHE A 25 1.21 -4.36 11.67
N GLU A 26 1.19 -3.34 10.82
CA GLU A 26 2.06 -2.18 10.86
C GLU A 26 1.24 -0.92 11.19
N PRO A 27 1.24 -0.46 12.46
CA PRO A 27 0.41 0.67 12.87
C PRO A 27 0.81 1.98 12.20
N ALA A 28 2.06 2.10 11.73
CA ALA A 28 2.58 3.31 11.09
C ALA A 28 1.90 3.63 9.75
N VAL A 29 1.31 2.64 9.09
CA VAL A 29 0.61 2.82 7.80
C VAL A 29 -0.90 2.59 7.90
N ALA A 30 -1.39 2.11 9.05
CA ALA A 30 -2.81 1.90 9.29
C ALA A 30 -3.61 3.20 9.19
N GLY A 31 -4.68 3.19 8.42
CA GLY A 31 -5.56 4.33 8.18
C GLY A 31 -5.00 5.38 7.22
N LYS A 32 -3.78 5.21 6.70
CA LYS A 32 -3.20 6.16 5.74
C LYS A 32 -3.77 5.93 4.34
N ARG A 33 -4.01 7.03 3.61
CA ARG A 33 -4.34 6.97 2.18
C ARG A 33 -3.09 6.76 1.36
N ALA A 34 -3.16 5.85 0.40
CA ALA A 34 -2.03 5.53 -0.47
C ALA A 34 -2.47 5.19 -1.89
N GLU A 35 -1.53 5.35 -2.83
CA GLU A 35 -1.59 4.77 -4.17
C GLU A 35 -0.70 3.53 -4.18
N CYS A 36 -1.10 2.51 -4.91
CA CYS A 36 -0.27 1.34 -5.07
C CYS A 36 -0.45 0.62 -6.39
N ASP A 37 0.58 -0.11 -6.79
CA ASP A 37 0.47 -1.17 -7.78
C ASP A 37 0.06 -2.48 -7.09
N GLY A 38 -1.21 -2.85 -7.26
CA GLY A 38 -1.78 -4.09 -6.76
C GLY A 38 -1.72 -5.20 -7.80
N GLY A 39 -1.60 -6.44 -7.32
CA GLY A 39 -1.80 -7.60 -8.17
C GLY A 39 -3.29 -7.84 -8.43
N GLY A 40 -3.73 -7.80 -9.69
CA GLY A 40 -5.10 -8.08 -10.07
C GLY A 40 -5.19 -9.08 -11.23
N PRO A 41 -6.25 -9.91 -11.30
CA PRO A 41 -6.50 -10.73 -12.47
C PRO A 41 -6.79 -9.83 -13.68
N VAL A 42 -6.21 -10.14 -14.83
CA VAL A 42 -6.56 -9.47 -16.09
C VAL A 42 -7.84 -10.11 -16.63
N PRO A 43 -8.95 -9.35 -16.77
CA PRO A 43 -10.23 -9.91 -17.21
C PRO A 43 -10.12 -10.69 -18.51
N GLY A 44 -10.72 -11.89 -18.54
CA GLY A 44 -10.70 -12.76 -19.71
C GLY A 44 -9.39 -13.52 -19.95
N THR A 45 -8.43 -13.49 -19.02
CA THR A 45 -7.16 -14.23 -19.14
C THR A 45 -6.82 -15.00 -17.86
N LEU A 46 -5.80 -15.86 -17.93
CA LEU A 46 -5.21 -16.54 -16.76
C LEU A 46 -4.03 -15.75 -16.16
N TRP A 47 -3.83 -14.50 -16.59
CA TRP A 47 -2.69 -13.68 -16.19
C TRP A 47 -3.05 -12.71 -15.08
N ALA A 48 -2.09 -12.45 -14.20
CA ALA A 48 -2.15 -11.33 -13.26
C ALA A 48 -1.36 -10.15 -13.86
N ALA A 49 -1.89 -8.94 -13.71
CA ALA A 49 -1.19 -7.70 -14.04
C ALA A 49 -1.00 -6.84 -12.79
N ARG A 50 -0.02 -5.94 -12.87
CA ARG A 50 0.07 -4.80 -11.97
C ARG A 50 -0.96 -3.78 -12.44
N LEU A 51 -1.91 -3.47 -11.56
CA LEU A 51 -2.95 -2.49 -11.80
C LEU A 51 -2.83 -1.41 -10.73
N GLU A 52 -3.13 -0.18 -11.12
CA GLU A 52 -3.07 0.96 -10.23
C GLU A 52 -4.32 1.00 -9.35
N PHE A 53 -4.12 1.17 -8.04
CA PHE A 53 -5.17 1.32 -7.04
C PHE A 53 -4.90 2.52 -6.14
N ARG A 54 -5.98 3.09 -5.61
CA ARG A 54 -5.91 4.12 -4.57
C ARG A 54 -6.95 3.86 -3.50
N GLY A 55 -6.55 3.89 -2.24
CA GLY A 55 -7.44 3.61 -1.13
C GLY A 55 -6.79 3.85 0.21
N THR A 56 -7.28 3.17 1.24
CA THR A 56 -6.82 3.29 2.62
C THR A 56 -6.10 2.01 3.03
N LEU A 57 -4.88 2.14 3.53
CA LEU A 57 -4.11 1.02 4.06
C LEU A 57 -4.70 0.60 5.40
N THR A 58 -4.92 -0.70 5.58
CA THR A 58 -5.41 -1.26 6.85
C THR A 58 -4.32 -1.35 7.91
N GLY A 59 -3.05 -1.44 7.50
CA GLY A 59 -1.92 -1.82 8.34
C GLY A 59 -1.64 -3.32 8.31
N GLU A 60 -2.57 -4.15 7.84
CA GLU A 60 -2.34 -5.58 7.68
C GLU A 60 -1.29 -5.84 6.59
N TYR A 61 -0.32 -6.71 6.88
CA TYR A 61 0.68 -7.14 5.90
C TYR A 61 0.85 -8.66 5.86
N ILE A 62 1.31 -9.15 4.70
CA ILE A 62 1.75 -10.52 4.47
C ILE A 62 3.11 -10.50 3.78
N ASP A 63 4.09 -11.18 4.38
CA ASP A 63 5.40 -11.45 3.81
C ASP A 63 5.40 -12.85 3.19
N HIS A 64 5.80 -12.95 1.92
CA HIS A 64 5.97 -14.22 1.21
C HIS A 64 7.44 -14.47 0.88
N GLY A 65 7.95 -15.67 1.12
CA GLY A 65 9.28 -16.08 0.67
C GLY A 65 10.42 -15.76 1.62
N ASP A 66 11.62 -16.14 1.18
CA ASP A 66 12.89 -15.86 1.83
C ASP A 66 13.91 -15.50 0.74
N PRO A 67 14.30 -14.21 0.58
CA PRO A 67 13.94 -13.07 1.42
C PRO A 67 12.44 -12.68 1.34
N PRO A 68 11.88 -12.08 2.40
CA PRO A 68 10.44 -11.81 2.50
C PRO A 68 10.01 -10.69 1.55
N TRP A 69 9.05 -11.00 0.69
CA TRP A 69 8.34 -10.04 -0.16
C TRP A 69 7.07 -9.58 0.55
N ARG A 70 7.04 -8.31 0.98
CA ARG A 70 5.93 -7.76 1.78
C ARG A 70 4.81 -7.20 0.92
N TRP A 71 3.59 -7.50 1.34
CA TRP A 71 2.35 -7.01 0.74
C TRP A 71 1.49 -6.38 1.82
N TYR A 72 0.94 -5.18 1.59
CA TYR A 72 0.01 -4.52 2.50
C TYR A 72 -1.41 -4.55 1.95
N ARG A 73 -2.40 -4.73 2.82
CA ARG A 73 -3.80 -4.72 2.42
C ARG A 73 -4.37 -3.31 2.37
N MET A 74 -4.93 -2.96 1.22
CA MET A 74 -5.65 -1.72 0.98
C MET A 74 -7.14 -2.01 0.82
N VAL A 75 -7.96 -1.15 1.44
CA VAL A 75 -9.43 -1.17 1.43
C VAL A 75 -9.94 0.22 1.00
N ASP A 76 -11.26 0.41 0.95
CA ASP A 76 -11.89 1.68 0.56
C ASP A 76 -11.31 2.21 -0.75
N LEU A 77 -11.31 1.35 -1.78
CA LEU A 77 -10.71 1.62 -3.08
C LEU A 77 -11.44 2.77 -3.78
N THR A 78 -10.85 3.96 -3.71
CA THR A 78 -11.29 5.17 -4.40
C THR A 78 -10.93 5.18 -5.88
N LEU A 79 -9.85 4.48 -6.26
CA LEU A 79 -9.48 4.21 -7.65
C LEU A 79 -9.27 2.71 -7.78
N LYS A 80 -10.02 2.10 -8.72
CA LYS A 80 -9.88 0.71 -9.10
C LYS A 80 -10.16 0.55 -10.59
N PRO A 81 -9.50 -0.40 -11.27
CA PRO A 81 -9.77 -0.70 -12.67
C PRO A 81 -11.21 -1.19 -12.87
N GLU A 82 -11.76 -0.94 -14.06
CA GLU A 82 -13.11 -1.38 -14.42
C GLU A 82 -13.20 -2.91 -14.38
N GLY A 83 -14.28 -3.43 -13.80
CA GLY A 83 -14.46 -4.86 -13.61
C GLY A 83 -13.69 -5.46 -12.42
N TYR A 84 -13.03 -4.65 -11.59
CA TYR A 84 -12.44 -5.16 -10.35
C TYR A 84 -13.52 -5.45 -9.29
N GLU A 85 -13.74 -6.74 -9.05
CA GLU A 85 -14.83 -7.27 -8.21
C GLU A 85 -14.53 -7.16 -6.71
N HIS A 86 -13.26 -7.13 -6.31
CA HIS A 86 -12.88 -7.14 -4.90
C HIS A 86 -12.97 -5.74 -4.28
N ASP A 87 -13.36 -5.71 -3.00
CA ASP A 87 -13.37 -4.53 -2.13
C ASP A 87 -11.98 -4.18 -1.56
N SER A 88 -11.03 -5.09 -1.68
CA SER A 88 -9.68 -4.95 -1.15
C SER A 88 -8.63 -5.53 -2.09
N VAL A 89 -7.42 -4.97 -2.02
CA VAL A 89 -6.28 -5.39 -2.85
C VAL A 89 -5.02 -5.51 -1.99
N TRP A 90 -4.14 -6.44 -2.35
CA TRP A 90 -2.80 -6.56 -1.78
C TRP A 90 -1.81 -5.76 -2.64
N CYS A 91 -1.24 -4.73 -2.02
CA CYS A 91 -0.27 -3.82 -2.60
C CYS A 91 1.14 -4.26 -2.25
N GLU A 92 2.04 -4.27 -3.22
CA GLU A 92 3.45 -4.56 -2.99
C GLU A 92 4.13 -3.43 -2.19
N SER A 93 4.89 -3.75 -1.14
CA SER A 93 5.48 -2.73 -0.26
C SER A 93 6.39 -1.72 -0.97
N GLU A 94 7.06 -2.15 -2.05
CA GLU A 94 7.97 -1.29 -2.82
C GLU A 94 7.24 -0.32 -3.76
N ASN A 95 5.94 -0.52 -4.00
CA ASN A 95 5.12 0.30 -4.89
C ASN A 95 3.94 0.92 -4.13
N ILE A 96 4.13 1.32 -2.86
CA ILE A 96 3.13 2.06 -2.08
C ILE A 96 3.59 3.49 -1.88
N PHE A 97 2.75 4.44 -2.27
CA PHE A 97 3.00 5.87 -2.15
C PHE A 97 1.93 6.50 -1.27
N LEU A 98 2.33 7.00 -0.09
CA LEU A 98 1.41 7.65 0.85
C LEU A 98 0.99 9.02 0.32
N ILE A 99 -0.31 9.26 0.19
CA ILE A 99 -0.86 10.52 -0.35
C ILE A 99 -1.03 11.56 0.76
N ASP A 100 -1.34 11.12 1.97
CA ASP A 100 -1.63 12.00 3.11
C ASP A 100 -0.38 12.77 3.61
N GLU A 101 0.82 12.35 3.19
CA GLU A 101 2.07 13.07 3.48
C GLU A 101 2.30 14.26 2.53
N ALA A 102 1.55 14.36 1.41
CA ALA A 102 1.62 15.45 0.44
C ALA A 102 0.82 16.71 0.85
N GLY A 103 0.56 16.88 2.16
CA GLY A 103 0.00 18.09 2.75
C GLY A 103 1.02 18.98 3.47
N GLY A 104 2.32 18.65 3.45
CA GLY A 104 3.30 19.33 4.32
C GLY A 104 4.69 19.65 3.78
N GLU A 105 5.24 18.96 2.78
CA GLU A 105 6.63 19.22 2.36
C GLU A 105 6.84 18.85 0.88
N GLY A 106 7.23 19.83 0.06
CA GLY A 106 7.90 19.55 -1.22
C GLY A 106 7.28 20.04 -2.52
N ARG A 107 6.09 20.69 -2.54
CA ARG A 107 5.70 21.51 -3.71
C ARG A 107 6.18 22.94 -3.45
N PRO A 108 7.15 23.51 -4.21
CA PRO A 108 7.31 24.95 -4.20
C PRO A 108 5.94 25.55 -4.55
N PRO A 109 5.48 26.62 -3.86
CA PRO A 109 4.25 27.28 -4.26
C PRO A 109 4.41 27.63 -5.73
N GLY A 110 3.54 27.06 -6.57
CA GLY A 110 3.43 27.49 -7.97
C GLY A 110 3.30 29.02 -7.96
N PRO A 111 3.90 29.75 -8.92
CA PRO A 111 3.91 31.20 -8.89
C PRO A 111 2.47 31.66 -8.73
N GLY A 112 2.16 32.22 -7.55
CA GLY A 112 0.84 32.71 -7.23
C GLY A 112 0.41 33.62 -8.37
N ARG A 113 -0.81 33.42 -8.86
CA ARG A 113 -1.40 34.31 -9.87
C ARG A 113 -1.15 35.75 -9.42
N ARG A 114 -0.27 36.45 -10.12
CA ARG A 114 -0.08 37.88 -9.96
C ARG A 114 -1.45 38.52 -10.19
N PRO A 115 -1.99 39.33 -9.28
CA PRO A 115 -3.20 40.08 -9.58
C PRO A 115 -2.98 40.93 -10.84
N PRO A 116 -4.03 41.17 -11.66
CA PRO A 116 -3.89 42.02 -12.83
C PRO A 116 -3.38 43.39 -12.40
N ALA A 117 -2.46 43.95 -13.19
CA ALA A 117 -1.92 45.28 -12.96
C ALA A 117 -3.07 46.30 -12.98
N GLU A 118 -3.30 46.97 -11.86
CA GLU A 118 -4.17 48.13 -11.80
C GLU A 118 -3.34 49.39 -12.07
N GLY A 119 -3.76 50.18 -13.06
CA GLY A 119 -3.51 51.62 -13.12
C GLY A 119 -2.33 52.06 -13.98
N GLU A 120 -2.59 52.21 -15.27
CA GLU A 120 -2.04 53.31 -16.07
C GLU A 120 -2.51 54.65 -15.48
N GLU A 121 -1.56 55.53 -15.11
CA GLU A 121 -1.57 56.98 -15.41
C GLU A 121 -0.20 57.61 -15.15
#